data_AF-A0A9N9MEN1-F1
#
_entry.id   AF-A0A9N9MEN1-F1
#
_cell.length_a   1.000
_cell.length_b   1.000
_cell.length_c   1.000
_cell.angle_alpha   90.00
_cell.angle_beta   90.00
_cell.angle_gamma   90.00
#
_symmetry.space_group_name_H-M   'P 1'
#
loop_
_entity.id
_entity.type
_entity.pdbx_description
1 polymer ?
#
loop_
_entity_poly.entity_id
_entity_poly.type
_entity_poly.pdbx_seq_one_letter_code
_entity_poly.pdbx_strand_id
1 'polypeptide(L)'
;MAGYKRAVFLGIFCTVFFSSEEVLSQQEADRVIYTSEDYWKNETPLQCYDCNSEYDPRCGDPFNPYSIGVVNCSEQKPPEHLINPELHPNQKLKPTVCRKIVQKVEGYKRVIRECGYIQDKRDDKDCVRRTGTINVEVHYCACTGSLCNDGTQKRLSSQIYYLGLVFAGLTITKCIF
;
A
#
# COMPACT_ATOMS: atom_id res chain seq x y z
N MET A 1 36.53 -6.62 -20.88
CA MET A 1 37.67 -7.39 -21.42
C MET A 1 37.60 -8.79 -20.80
N ALA A 2 37.37 -9.81 -21.63
CA ALA A 2 37.12 -11.17 -21.18
C ALA A 2 38.41 -11.83 -20.64
N GLY A 3 38.42 -12.24 -19.38
CA GLY A 3 39.52 -12.98 -18.76
C GLY A 3 39.14 -14.44 -18.54
N TYR A 4 39.75 -15.36 -19.27
CA TYR A 4 39.56 -16.80 -19.15
C TYR A 4 40.32 -17.32 -17.92
N LYS A 5 39.66 -17.94 -16.94
CA LYS A 5 40.34 -18.54 -15.77
C LYS A 5 40.63 -20.02 -16.04
N ARG A 6 41.92 -20.39 -16.01
CA ARG A 6 42.40 -21.78 -16.11
C ARG A 6 42.21 -22.50 -14.77
N ALA A 7 41.64 -23.70 -14.80
CA ALA A 7 41.66 -24.63 -13.66
C ALA A 7 42.99 -25.41 -13.68
N VAL A 8 43.71 -25.40 -12.56
CA VAL A 8 44.89 -26.25 -12.36
C VAL A 8 44.46 -27.42 -11.48
N PHE A 9 44.48 -28.63 -12.04
CA PHE A 9 44.20 -29.87 -11.33
C PHE A 9 45.50 -30.44 -10.77
N LEU A 10 45.62 -30.49 -9.44
CA LEU A 10 46.62 -31.28 -8.75
C LEU A 10 45.91 -32.13 -7.68
N GLY A 11 45.90 -33.44 -7.90
CA GLY A 11 45.89 -34.50 -6.87
C GLY A 11 44.85 -34.48 -5.75
N ILE A 12 43.78 -35.26 -5.93
CA ILE A 12 43.14 -36.18 -4.95
C ILE A 12 43.00 -35.69 -3.49
N PHE A 13 42.59 -34.44 -3.28
CA PHE A 13 41.79 -34.05 -2.11
C PHE A 13 40.74 -33.05 -2.60
N CYS A 14 39.49 -33.51 -2.76
CA CYS A 14 38.37 -32.62 -3.02
C CYS A 14 37.97 -31.98 -1.69
N THR A 15 38.81 -31.10 -1.15
CA THR A 15 38.38 -30.14 -0.14
C THR A 15 37.66 -29.03 -0.90
N VAL A 16 36.34 -29.11 -0.90
CA VAL A 16 35.51 -28.00 -1.33
C VAL A 16 35.69 -26.92 -0.25
N PHE A 17 36.68 -26.06 -0.42
CA PHE A 17 36.78 -24.80 0.31
C PHE A 17 35.61 -23.93 -0.18
N PHE A 18 34.45 -24.08 0.46
CA PHE A 18 33.34 -23.15 0.33
C PHE A 18 33.74 -21.89 1.10
N SER A 19 34.34 -20.92 0.40
CA SER A 19 34.51 -19.56 0.91
C SER A 19 33.12 -18.99 1.19
N SER A 20 32.87 -18.66 2.45
CA SER A 20 31.57 -18.37 3.03
C SER A 20 31.08 -16.92 2.79
N GLU A 21 31.24 -16.34 1.60
CA GLU A 21 31.13 -14.87 1.45
C GLU A 21 30.23 -14.28 0.35
N GLU A 22 29.50 -15.04 -0.47
CA GLU A 22 28.73 -14.41 -1.57
C GLU A 22 27.35 -15.04 -1.89
N VAL A 23 26.42 -15.18 -0.93
CA VAL A 23 24.96 -15.16 -1.26
C VAL A 23 24.11 -14.64 -0.07
N LEU A 24 24.46 -13.48 0.48
CA LEU A 24 23.52 -12.67 1.27
C LEU A 24 23.46 -11.27 0.68
N SER A 25 23.02 -11.17 -0.57
CA SER A 25 22.67 -9.88 -1.14
C SER A 25 21.55 -10.09 -2.16
N GLN A 26 20.58 -9.17 -2.15
CA GLN A 26 19.68 -8.84 -3.27
C GLN A 26 18.22 -9.34 -3.32
N GLN A 27 17.52 -9.66 -2.22
CA GLN A 27 16.05 -9.82 -2.34
C GLN A 27 15.13 -9.11 -1.33
N GLU A 28 15.62 -8.24 -0.46
CA GLU A 28 14.74 -7.48 0.45
C GLU A 28 15.16 -6.01 0.63
N ALA A 29 15.43 -5.35 -0.48
CA ALA A 29 15.68 -3.91 -0.50
C ALA A 29 14.88 -3.30 -1.66
N ASP A 30 13.57 -3.02 -1.48
CA ASP A 30 12.93 -1.94 -2.27
C ASP A 30 11.48 -1.50 -1.92
N ARG A 31 11.09 -1.24 -0.66
CA ARG A 31 9.82 -0.49 -0.42
C ARG A 31 9.76 0.43 0.80
N VAL A 32 10.72 0.26 1.70
CA VAL A 32 10.77 0.97 2.98
C VAL A 32 11.76 2.11 2.80
N ILE A 33 11.29 3.36 2.81
CA ILE A 33 12.15 4.54 2.61
C ILE A 33 12.61 5.04 3.96
N TYR A 34 13.92 5.00 4.19
CA TYR A 34 14.55 5.56 5.39
C TYR A 34 15.06 6.97 5.13
N THR A 35 15.06 7.80 6.16
CA THR A 35 15.55 9.18 6.10
C THR A 35 16.47 9.51 7.28
N SER A 36 17.40 10.44 7.07
CA SER A 36 18.14 11.10 8.17
C SER A 36 17.21 12.02 8.95
N GLU A 37 17.56 12.31 10.21
CA GLU A 37 16.70 13.09 11.12
C GLU A 37 16.38 14.52 10.63
N ASP A 38 17.25 15.10 9.81
CA ASP A 38 17.16 16.50 9.35
C ASP A 38 16.23 16.73 8.14
N TYR A 39 15.74 15.64 7.54
CA TYR A 39 15.02 15.68 6.26
C TYR A 39 13.65 16.37 6.33
N TRP A 40 12.99 16.34 7.49
CA TRP A 40 11.64 16.92 7.67
C TRP A 40 11.59 18.45 7.56
N LYS A 41 12.73 19.13 7.41
CA LYS A 41 12.82 20.59 7.41
C LYS A 41 12.40 21.26 6.09
N ASN A 42 12.34 20.50 4.98
CA ASN A 42 12.11 21.05 3.64
C ASN A 42 10.86 20.49 2.91
N GLU A 43 10.14 19.55 3.50
CA GLU A 43 8.93 18.94 2.90
C GLU A 43 7.67 19.24 3.72
N THR A 44 6.54 19.35 3.03
CA THR A 44 5.24 19.37 3.71
C THR A 44 5.00 18.02 4.37
N PRO A 45 4.74 17.97 5.69
CA PRO A 45 4.48 16.71 6.37
C PRO A 45 3.24 16.02 5.80
N LEU A 46 3.31 14.70 5.61
CA LEU A 46 2.15 13.92 5.17
C LEU A 46 1.14 13.85 6.31
N GLN A 47 -0.06 14.37 6.06
CA GLN A 47 -1.17 14.27 7.01
C GLN A 47 -2.17 13.22 6.54
N CYS A 48 -2.64 12.37 7.44
CA CYS A 48 -3.66 11.37 7.14
C CYS A 48 -4.73 11.38 8.23
N TYR A 49 -5.92 10.87 7.90
CA TYR A 49 -6.85 10.47 8.95
C TYR A 49 -6.32 9.19 9.61
N ASP A 50 -6.35 9.18 10.94
CA ASP A 50 -5.98 8.04 11.78
C ASP A 50 -7.15 7.72 12.71
N CYS A 51 -7.88 6.67 12.39
CA CYS A 51 -9.11 6.30 13.09
C CYS A 51 -9.51 4.85 12.83
N ASN A 52 -10.37 4.33 13.72
CA ASN A 52 -10.97 3.01 13.58
C ASN A 52 -12.48 3.08 13.86
N SER A 53 -13.29 2.60 12.92
CA SER A 53 -14.74 2.65 13.01
C SER A 53 -15.36 1.75 14.08
N GLU A 54 -14.56 0.85 14.66
CA GLU A 54 -14.95 0.09 15.85
C GLU A 54 -15.14 1.00 17.07
N TYR A 55 -14.29 2.03 17.21
CA TYR A 55 -14.29 2.94 18.35
C TYR A 55 -15.01 4.25 18.06
N ASP A 56 -14.97 4.70 16.80
CA ASP A 56 -15.64 5.92 16.36
C ASP A 56 -16.44 5.68 15.08
N PRO A 57 -17.79 5.62 15.14
CA PRO A 57 -18.61 5.34 13.96
C PRO A 57 -18.46 6.38 12.84
N ARG A 58 -17.96 7.59 13.14
CA ARG A 58 -17.68 8.64 12.13
C ARG A 58 -16.53 8.26 11.20
N CYS A 59 -15.66 7.35 11.63
CA CYS A 59 -14.63 6.73 10.80
C CYS A 59 -15.22 5.67 9.84
N GLY A 60 -16.52 5.40 9.84
CA GLY A 60 -17.13 4.45 8.92
C GLY A 60 -17.17 4.90 7.45
N ASP A 61 -18.04 4.23 6.68
CA ASP A 61 -18.52 4.67 5.37
C ASP A 61 -20.05 4.85 5.47
N PRO A 62 -20.62 6.03 5.20
CA PRO A 62 -19.95 7.26 4.74
C PRO A 62 -19.02 7.86 5.80
N PHE A 63 -17.94 8.49 5.34
CA PHE A 63 -16.94 9.10 6.21
C PHE A 63 -17.36 10.50 6.65
N ASN A 64 -17.22 10.80 7.95
CA ASN A 64 -17.45 12.13 8.49
C ASN A 64 -16.12 12.69 9.04
N PRO A 65 -15.47 13.64 8.35
CA PRO A 65 -14.15 14.16 8.76
C PRO A 65 -14.21 15.08 9.99
N TYR A 66 -15.39 15.56 10.39
CA TYR A 66 -15.50 16.54 11.47
C TYR A 66 -15.00 15.96 12.79
N SER A 67 -13.96 16.57 13.36
CA SER A 67 -13.31 16.17 14.63
C SER A 67 -12.74 14.75 14.66
N ILE A 68 -12.48 14.14 13.49
CA ILE A 68 -11.72 12.88 13.41
C ILE A 68 -10.22 13.18 13.46
N GLY A 69 -9.47 12.28 14.09
CA GLY A 69 -8.02 12.40 14.27
C GLY A 69 -7.28 12.56 12.94
N VAL A 70 -6.93 13.80 12.59
CA VAL A 70 -5.91 14.10 11.60
C VAL A 70 -4.58 14.07 12.30
N VAL A 71 -3.65 13.26 11.80
CA VAL A 71 -2.32 13.14 12.39
C VAL A 71 -1.26 13.54 11.39
N ASN A 72 -0.18 14.13 11.91
CA ASN A 72 1.05 14.29 11.16
C ASN A 72 1.80 12.95 11.16
N CYS A 73 1.85 12.27 10.02
CA CYS A 73 2.51 10.96 9.93
C CYS A 73 4.00 11.02 10.24
N SER A 74 4.66 12.15 9.98
CA SER A 74 6.09 12.33 10.23
C SER A 74 6.44 12.35 11.73
N GLU A 75 5.46 12.65 12.58
CA GLU A 75 5.61 12.70 14.04
C GLU A 75 5.19 11.38 14.70
N GLN A 76 4.59 10.44 13.95
CA GLN A 76 4.16 9.16 14.48
C GLN A 76 5.33 8.22 14.70
N LYS A 77 5.27 7.44 15.78
CA LYS A 77 6.24 6.35 16.00
C LYS A 77 6.02 5.30 14.89
N PRO A 78 7.05 4.94 14.11
CA PRO A 78 6.88 3.91 13.11
C PRO A 78 6.62 2.55 13.76
N PRO A 79 5.90 1.63 13.08
CA PRO A 79 5.66 0.30 13.58
C PRO A 79 6.95 -0.45 13.87
N GLU A 80 7.01 -1.11 15.03
CA GLU A 80 8.23 -1.79 15.52
C GLU A 80 8.72 -2.87 14.56
N HIS A 81 7.81 -3.58 13.89
CA HIS A 81 8.13 -4.61 12.90
C HIS A 81 8.76 -4.06 11.60
N LEU A 82 8.75 -2.74 11.40
CA LEU A 82 9.39 -2.08 10.24
C LEU A 82 10.73 -1.42 10.62
N ILE A 83 11.09 -1.43 11.90
CA ILE A 83 12.34 -0.85 12.39
C ILE A 83 13.28 -1.99 12.74
N ASN A 84 14.45 -2.02 12.12
CA ASN A 84 15.57 -2.82 12.60
C ASN A 84 16.62 -1.89 13.22
N PRO A 85 16.62 -1.72 14.56
CA PRO A 85 17.52 -0.79 15.23
C PRO A 85 18.99 -1.23 15.16
N GLU A 86 19.27 -2.52 14.97
CA GLU A 86 20.64 -3.02 14.81
C GLU A 86 21.21 -2.66 13.44
N LEU A 87 20.38 -2.71 12.40
CA LEU A 87 20.80 -2.39 11.03
C LEU A 87 20.82 -0.87 10.78
N HIS A 88 19.91 -0.13 11.41
CA HIS A 88 19.66 1.28 11.13
C HIS A 88 19.46 2.11 12.41
N PRO A 89 20.50 2.32 13.23
CA PRO A 89 20.38 2.97 14.54
C PRO A 89 20.02 4.46 14.48
N ASN A 90 20.33 5.14 13.36
CA ASN A 90 20.16 6.59 13.19
C ASN A 90 19.20 6.97 12.05
N GLN A 91 18.38 6.02 11.57
CA GLN A 91 17.44 6.30 10.48
C GLN A 91 16.01 6.30 10.99
N LYS A 92 15.23 7.28 10.51
CA LYS A 92 13.78 7.34 10.72
C LYS A 92 13.07 6.77 9.51
N LEU A 93 12.00 6.04 9.75
CA LEU A 93 11.17 5.52 8.68
C LEU A 93 10.31 6.67 8.11
N LYS A 94 10.38 6.89 6.80
CA LYS A 94 9.61 7.94 6.13
C LYS A 94 8.19 7.43 5.82
N PRO A 95 7.13 7.96 6.44
CA PRO A 95 5.76 7.74 5.97
C PRO A 95 5.60 8.30 4.56
N THR A 96 4.92 7.52 3.72
CA THR A 96 4.87 7.75 2.28
C THR A 96 3.47 7.72 1.70
N VAL A 97 2.51 7.11 2.41
CA VAL A 97 1.13 6.96 1.94
C VAL A 97 0.15 7.05 3.10
N CYS A 98 -1.08 7.51 2.84
CA CYS A 98 -2.22 7.26 3.70
C CYS A 98 -2.90 5.95 3.31
N ARG A 99 -3.36 5.19 4.29
CA ARG A 99 -4.09 3.93 4.07
C ARG A 99 -5.55 4.06 4.48
N LYS A 100 -6.38 3.31 3.77
CA LYS A 100 -7.75 2.99 4.16
C LYS A 100 -7.94 1.49 4.00
N ILE A 101 -8.27 0.84 5.11
CA ILE A 101 -8.42 -0.59 5.22
C ILE A 101 -9.87 -0.86 5.60
N VAL A 102 -10.60 -1.53 4.72
CA VAL A 102 -11.95 -2.00 5.00
C VAL A 102 -11.87 -3.48 5.29
N GLN A 103 -12.08 -3.86 6.55
CA GLN A 103 -12.04 -5.24 6.99
C GLN A 103 -13.44 -5.72 7.31
N LYS A 104 -13.78 -6.91 6.82
CA LYS A 104 -15.01 -7.63 7.11
C LYS A 104 -14.66 -8.96 7.75
N VAL A 105 -15.09 -9.18 8.98
CA VAL A 105 -14.89 -10.42 9.74
C VAL A 105 -16.24 -10.91 10.21
N GLU A 106 -16.63 -12.13 9.83
CA GLU A 106 -17.91 -12.74 10.24
C GLU A 106 -19.12 -11.83 9.95
N GLY A 107 -19.08 -11.09 8.85
CA GLY A 107 -20.13 -10.14 8.47
C GLY A 107 -19.97 -8.72 9.03
N TYR A 108 -19.20 -8.53 10.11
CA TYR A 108 -18.94 -7.23 10.72
C TYR A 108 -17.90 -6.44 9.92
N LYS A 109 -18.30 -5.25 9.42
CA LYS A 109 -17.45 -4.35 8.64
C LYS A 109 -16.87 -3.28 9.55
N ARG A 110 -15.55 -3.14 9.57
CA ARG A 110 -14.82 -2.01 10.16
C ARG A 110 -13.95 -1.31 9.13
N VAL A 111 -13.76 -0.02 9.33
CA VAL A 111 -12.90 0.83 8.50
C VAL A 111 -11.80 1.38 9.39
N ILE A 112 -10.55 1.13 8.98
CA ILE A 112 -9.35 1.60 9.66
C ILE A 112 -8.63 2.54 8.69
N ARG A 113 -8.19 3.68 9.19
CA ARG A 113 -7.37 4.65 8.47
C ARG A 113 -6.11 4.87 9.27
N GLU A 114 -4.96 4.87 8.61
CA GLU A 114 -3.66 4.98 9.25
C GLU A 114 -2.60 5.52 8.28
N CYS A 115 -1.48 5.98 8.82
CA CYS A 115 -0.28 6.29 8.06
C CYS A 115 0.40 5.00 7.57
N GLY A 116 0.93 5.01 6.36
CA GLY A 116 1.66 3.91 5.75
C GLY A 116 3.09 4.30 5.36
N TYR A 117 3.97 3.30 5.43
CA TYR A 117 5.43 3.47 5.23
C TYR A 117 5.99 2.67 4.06
N ILE A 118 5.17 1.78 3.50
CA ILE A 118 5.55 0.88 2.40
C ILE A 118 4.76 1.31 1.18
N GLN A 119 5.47 1.73 0.14
CA GLN A 119 4.86 2.04 -1.15
C GLN A 119 4.63 0.78 -1.98
N ASP A 120 3.57 0.78 -2.77
CA ASP A 120 3.24 -0.21 -3.78
C ASP A 120 2.94 0.48 -5.11
N LYS A 121 3.19 -0.20 -6.24
CA LYS A 121 2.89 0.34 -7.57
C LYS A 121 1.40 0.63 -7.80
N ARG A 122 0.53 0.15 -6.91
CA ARG A 122 -0.94 0.35 -6.89
C ARG A 122 -1.39 1.49 -6.00
N ASP A 123 -0.48 2.16 -5.28
CA ASP A 123 -0.84 3.37 -4.55
C ASP A 123 -1.43 4.41 -5.53
N ASP A 124 -2.42 5.16 -5.08
CA ASP A 124 -3.23 6.09 -5.90
C ASP A 124 -4.06 5.45 -7.02
N LYS A 125 -4.17 4.10 -7.05
CA LYS A 125 -4.94 3.35 -8.06
C LYS A 125 -6.01 2.48 -7.40
N ASP A 126 -6.22 1.28 -7.94
CA ASP A 126 -7.24 0.35 -7.50
C ASP A 126 -6.92 -0.26 -6.13
N CYS A 127 -7.95 -0.33 -5.29
CA CYS A 127 -7.85 -1.02 -4.01
C CYS A 127 -7.68 -2.53 -4.22
N VAL A 128 -6.87 -3.14 -3.36
CA VAL A 128 -6.58 -4.57 -3.41
C VAL A 128 -7.45 -5.31 -2.41
N ARG A 129 -8.24 -6.25 -2.92
CA ARG A 129 -9.06 -7.14 -2.12
C ARG A 129 -8.30 -8.42 -1.80
N ARG A 130 -8.25 -8.81 -0.53
CA ARG A 130 -7.65 -10.04 -0.02
C ARG A 130 -8.68 -10.78 0.82
N THR A 131 -8.85 -12.06 0.55
CA THR A 131 -9.66 -12.95 1.39
C THR A 131 -8.70 -13.83 2.19
N GLY A 132 -8.92 -13.90 3.50
CA GLY A 132 -8.14 -14.74 4.41
C GLY A 132 -8.84 -16.07 4.67
N THR A 133 -8.87 -16.48 5.94
CA THR A 133 -9.69 -17.59 6.45
C THR A 133 -11.18 -17.36 6.14
N ILE A 134 -12.01 -18.40 6.32
CA ILE A 134 -13.46 -18.32 6.11
C ILE A 134 -14.04 -17.06 6.77
N ASN A 135 -14.87 -16.33 6.04
CA ASN A 135 -15.53 -15.08 6.46
C ASN A 135 -14.61 -13.89 6.81
N VAL A 136 -13.33 -13.91 6.41
CA VAL A 136 -12.43 -12.75 6.54
C VAL A 136 -12.10 -12.16 5.18
N GLU A 137 -12.47 -10.91 4.97
CA GLU A 137 -12.18 -10.15 3.76
C GLU A 137 -11.59 -8.78 4.12
N VAL A 138 -10.52 -8.38 3.46
CA VAL A 138 -9.88 -7.08 3.66
C VAL A 138 -9.67 -6.39 2.31
N HIS A 139 -10.04 -5.12 2.23
CA HIS A 139 -9.80 -4.26 1.09
C HIS A 139 -8.81 -3.17 1.49
N TYR A 140 -7.64 -3.17 0.85
CA TYR A 140 -6.56 -2.23 1.08
C TYR A 140 -6.55 -1.16 0.00
N CYS A 141 -6.70 0.10 0.38
CA CYS A 141 -6.48 1.26 -0.47
C CYS A 141 -5.32 2.08 0.11
N ALA A 142 -4.50 2.65 -0.76
CA ALA A 142 -3.40 3.54 -0.37
C ALA A 142 -3.31 4.70 -1.35
N CYS A 143 -2.91 5.87 -0.86
CA CYS A 143 -2.75 7.08 -1.67
C CYS A 143 -1.64 7.97 -1.08
N THR A 144 -0.99 8.78 -1.91
CA THR A 144 0.20 9.57 -1.53
C THR A 144 -0.11 11.00 -1.07
N GLY A 145 -1.31 11.50 -1.38
CA GLY A 145 -1.74 12.86 -1.02
C GLY A 145 -2.05 13.04 0.47
N SER A 146 -1.93 14.27 0.98
CA SER A 146 -2.41 14.56 2.34
C SER A 146 -3.93 14.48 2.42
N LEU A 147 -4.44 13.85 3.48
CA LEU A 147 -5.86 13.64 3.77
C LEU A 147 -6.63 12.86 2.69
N CYS A 148 -5.93 12.18 1.77
CA CYS A 148 -6.53 11.46 0.64
C CYS A 148 -7.31 10.19 1.03
N ASN A 149 -7.18 9.73 2.29
CA ASN A 149 -7.84 8.54 2.78
C ASN A 149 -9.27 8.80 3.33
N ASP A 150 -9.84 9.98 3.07
CA ASP A 150 -11.25 10.29 3.35
C ASP A 150 -12.22 9.47 2.47
N GLY A 151 -11.85 9.31 1.19
CA GLY A 151 -12.72 8.89 0.10
C GLY A 151 -13.37 7.52 0.29
N THR A 152 -14.60 7.40 -0.18
CA THR A 152 -15.29 6.11 -0.34
C THR A 152 -14.74 5.40 -1.57
N GLN A 153 -14.55 4.07 -1.48
CA GLN A 153 -14.11 3.26 -2.62
C GLN A 153 -15.00 3.57 -3.82
N LYS A 154 -14.44 4.10 -4.92
CA LYS A 154 -15.18 4.23 -6.16
C LYS A 154 -15.44 2.83 -6.68
N ARG A 155 -16.57 2.23 -6.29
CA ARG A 155 -17.12 1.12 -7.07
C ARG A 155 -17.44 1.71 -8.44
N LEU A 156 -16.67 1.33 -9.45
CA LEU A 156 -17.07 1.49 -10.84
C LEU A 156 -18.38 0.73 -11.02
N SER A 157 -19.49 1.43 -10.81
CA SER A 157 -20.82 0.98 -11.17
C SER A 157 -20.87 0.96 -12.69
N SER A 158 -20.78 -0.23 -13.28
CA SER A 158 -20.93 -0.45 -14.72
C SER A 158 -22.41 -0.36 -15.14
N GLN A 159 -23.02 0.81 -14.94
CA GLN A 159 -24.46 1.05 -15.14
C GLN A 159 -24.75 2.16 -16.17
N ILE A 160 -23.94 2.32 -17.23
CA ILE A 160 -24.17 3.36 -18.27
C ILE A 160 -24.21 2.80 -19.70
N TYR A 161 -24.80 1.62 -19.93
CA TYR A 161 -24.97 1.11 -21.31
C TYR A 161 -26.41 0.75 -21.74
N TYR A 162 -27.45 1.25 -21.03
CA TYR A 162 -28.85 0.98 -21.43
C TYR A 162 -29.58 2.15 -22.10
N LEU A 163 -29.03 3.37 -22.10
CA LEU A 163 -29.70 4.53 -22.72
C LEU A 163 -29.52 4.63 -24.25
N GLY A 164 -28.56 3.90 -24.84
CA GLY A 164 -28.33 3.92 -26.30
C GLY A 164 -29.33 3.09 -27.12
N LEU A 165 -29.92 2.04 -26.55
CA LEU A 165 -30.80 1.12 -27.29
C LEU A 165 -32.25 1.66 -27.44
N VAL A 166 -32.69 2.57 -26.57
CA VAL A 166 -34.05 3.14 -26.64
C VAL A 166 -34.14 4.20 -27.74
N PHE A 167 -33.08 4.98 -27.96
CA PHE A 167 -33.06 5.99 -29.03
C PHE A 167 -32.99 5.39 -30.44
N ALA A 168 -32.30 4.26 -30.62
CA ALA A 168 -32.27 3.55 -31.91
C ALA A 168 -33.63 2.89 -32.25
N GLY A 169 -34.37 2.41 -31.24
CA GLY A 169 -35.71 1.85 -31.45
C GLY A 169 -36.73 2.91 -31.89
N LEU A 170 -36.68 4.12 -31.32
CA LEU A 170 -37.65 5.18 -31.63
C LEU A 170 -37.47 5.82 -33.02
N THR A 171 -36.25 5.81 -33.57
CA THR A 171 -35.99 6.34 -34.91
C THR A 171 -36.37 5.35 -36.02
N ILE A 172 -36.31 4.05 -35.76
CA ILE A 172 -36.69 3.02 -36.75
C ILE A 172 -38.22 3.00 -36.96
N THR A 173 -39.02 3.22 -35.92
CA THR A 173 -40.50 3.24 -36.03
C THR A 173 -41.04 4.44 -36.81
N LYS A 174 -40.25 5.51 -37.00
CA LYS A 174 -40.63 6.67 -37.83
C LYS A 174 -40.23 6.56 -39.31
N CYS A 175 -39.46 5.54 -39.69
CA CYS A 175 -39.06 5.31 -41.08
C CYS A 175 -39.91 4.25 -41.80
N ILE A 176 -40.89 3.67 -41.11
CA ILE A 176 -41.86 2.73 -41.68
C ILE A 176 -43.25 3.34 -41.52
N PHE A 177 -43.53 4.44 -42.23
CA PHE A 177 -44.85 4.87 -42.66
C PHE A 177 -44.72 5.99 -43.70
#